data_AF-A0A212F5I9-F1
#
_entry.id   AF-A0A212F5I9-F1
#
_cell.length_a   1.000
_cell.length_b   1.000
_cell.length_c   1.000
_cell.angle_alpha   90.00
_cell.angle_beta   90.00
_cell.angle_gamma   90.00
#
_symmetry.space_group_name_H-M   'P 1'
#
loop_
_entity.id
_entity.type
_entity.pdbx_description
1 polymer ?
#
loop_
_entity_poly.entity_id
_entity_poly.type
_entity_poly.pdbx_seq_one_letter_code
_entity_poly.pdbx_strand_id
1 'polypeptide(L)'
;MFSGTWNIACRIDLEPSMEMLMPGDHADVFLTLLEGMVMVKGQQFTIRENNVTVATGIITDAMHAIDVPNGKLGKIVLDTN
;
A
#
# COMPACT_ATOMS: atom_id res chain seq x y z
N MET A 1 0.17 -7.40 1.33
CA MET A 1 0.82 -7.15 0.03
C MET A 1 1.87 -8.22 -0.20
N PHE A 2 1.83 -8.84 -1.37
CA PHE A 2 2.84 -9.76 -1.84
C PHE A 2 3.61 -9.12 -3.00
N SER A 3 4.93 -9.17 -2.95
CA SER A 3 5.78 -8.77 -4.07
C SER A 3 7.07 -9.58 -4.07
N GLY A 4 7.38 -10.19 -5.22
CA GLY A 4 8.54 -11.06 -5.37
C GLY A 4 8.50 -12.26 -4.42
N THR A 5 9.27 -12.18 -3.33
CA THR A 5 9.50 -13.28 -2.38
C THR A 5 8.92 -13.03 -0.98
N TRP A 6 8.35 -11.85 -0.71
CA TRP A 6 7.86 -11.48 0.61
C TRP A 6 6.35 -11.18 0.62
N ASN A 7 5.74 -11.35 1.79
CA ASN A 7 4.35 -11.01 2.07
C ASN A 7 4.27 -10.27 3.41
N ILE A 8 3.69 -9.07 3.40
CA ILE A 8 3.55 -8.25 4.61
C ILE A 8 2.20 -7.55 4.66
N ALA A 9 1.71 -7.27 5.87
CA ALA A 9 0.58 -6.38 6.06
C ALA A 9 0.91 -4.97 5.57
N CYS A 10 -0.04 -4.36 4.85
CA CYS A 10 0.06 -3.00 4.37
C CYS A 10 -1.26 -2.27 4.66
N ARG A 11 -1.17 -0.97 4.92
CA ARG A 11 -2.31 -0.05 4.90
C ARG A 11 -2.39 0.57 3.51
N ILE A 12 -3.61 0.73 3.03
CA ILE A 12 -3.93 1.38 1.76
C ILE A 12 -4.65 2.67 2.12
N ASP A 13 -4.16 3.79 1.62
CA ASP A 13 -4.76 5.11 1.77
C ASP A 13 -5.15 5.62 0.38
N LEU A 14 -6.41 6.03 0.25
CA LEU A 14 -6.95 6.61 -0.99
C LEU A 14 -6.67 8.11 -1.01
N GLU A 15 -6.71 8.71 -2.20
CA GLU A 15 -6.69 10.16 -2.30
C GLU A 15 -7.91 10.79 -1.58
N PRO A 16 -7.79 11.99 -0.99
CA PRO A 16 -8.89 12.63 -0.26
C PRO A 16 -10.17 12.82 -1.08
N SER A 17 -10.06 12.94 -2.39
CA SER A 17 -11.19 13.05 -3.32
C SER A 17 -11.87 11.72 -3.63
N MET A 18 -11.28 10.58 -3.22
CA MET A 18 -11.76 9.24 -3.52
C MET A 18 -12.13 8.51 -2.22
N GLU A 19 -13.42 8.45 -1.91
CA GLU A 19 -13.91 7.78 -0.71
C GLU A 19 -13.89 6.25 -0.79
N MET A 20 -14.03 5.70 -2.00
CA MET A 20 -14.14 4.26 -2.23
C MET A 20 -13.57 3.88 -3.60
N LEU A 21 -12.89 2.73 -3.63
CA LEU A 21 -12.47 2.05 -4.86
C LEU A 21 -13.45 0.91 -5.15
N MET A 22 -14.09 0.92 -6.31
CA MET A 22 -15.00 -0.16 -6.69
C MET A 22 -14.25 -1.33 -7.34
N PRO A 23 -14.81 -2.55 -7.27
CA PRO A 23 -14.24 -3.70 -7.99
C PRO A 23 -14.16 -3.42 -9.49
N GLY A 24 -12.96 -3.50 -10.06
CA GLY A 24 -12.68 -3.26 -11.47
C GLY A 24 -12.17 -1.85 -11.80
N ASP A 25 -12.14 -0.95 -10.81
CA ASP A 25 -11.57 0.39 -11.00
C ASP A 25 -10.04 0.37 -10.97
N HIS A 26 -9.46 1.41 -11.57
CA HIS A 26 -8.05 1.73 -11.50
C HIS A 26 -7.89 3.11 -10.86
N ALA A 27 -7.06 3.19 -9.81
CA ALA A 27 -6.69 4.46 -9.19
C ALA A 27 -5.28 4.37 -8.62
N ASP A 28 -4.67 5.54 -8.44
CA ASP A 28 -3.43 5.69 -7.68
C ASP A 28 -3.75 5.69 -6.18
N VAL A 29 -2.95 4.96 -5.41
CA VAL A 29 -3.14 4.78 -3.96
C VAL A 29 -1.81 4.86 -3.24
N PHE A 30 -1.85 5.32 -1.99
CA PHE A 30 -0.69 5.34 -1.12
C PHE A 30 -0.64 4.05 -0.30
N LEU A 31 0.52 3.40 -0.27
CA LEU A 31 0.73 2.16 0.45
C LEU A 31 1.74 2.36 1.58
N THR A 32 1.32 2.03 2.80
CA THR A 32 2.21 2.02 3.97
C THR A 32 2.45 0.59 4.42
N LEU A 33 3.71 0.16 4.46
CA LEU A 33 4.10 -1.17 4.94
C LEU A 33 4.34 -1.15 6.45
N LEU A 34 4.09 -2.28 7.12
CA LEU A 34 4.39 -2.41 8.55
C LEU A 34 5.90 -2.38 8.85
N GLU A 35 6.69 -2.97 7.96
CA GLU A 35 8.15 -3.06 8.07
C GLU A 35 8.79 -2.65 6.74
N GLY A 36 10.03 -2.16 6.81
CA GLY A 36 10.79 -1.73 5.64
C GLY A 36 11.12 -2.90 4.72
N MET A 37 10.51 -2.91 3.54
CA MET A 37 10.77 -3.89 2.48
C MET A 37 11.31 -3.22 1.23
N VAL A 38 11.96 -4.01 0.36
CA VAL A 38 12.49 -3.53 -0.90
C VAL A 38 11.34 -3.17 -1.84
N MET A 39 11.26 -1.90 -2.23
CA MET A 39 10.31 -1.37 -3.20
C MET A 39 11.07 -0.69 -4.34
N VAL A 40 10.89 -1.19 -5.57
CA VAL A 40 11.52 -0.63 -6.76
C VAL A 40 10.45 -0.11 -7.71
N LYS A 41 10.67 1.07 -8.28
CA LYS A 41 9.77 1.62 -9.32
C LYS A 41 9.64 0.63 -10.50
N GLY A 42 8.40 0.37 -10.90
CA GLY A 42 8.06 -0.61 -11.94
C GLY A 42 7.88 -2.04 -11.42
N GLN A 43 8.14 -2.31 -10.14
CA GLN A 43 7.91 -3.63 -9.54
C GLN A 43 6.41 -3.90 -9.42
N GLN A 44 6.00 -5.09 -9.85
CA GLN A 44 4.61 -5.55 -9.71
C GLN A 44 4.36 -6.08 -8.29
N PHE A 45 3.16 -5.86 -7.79
CA PHE A 45 2.71 -6.39 -6.51
C PHE A 45 1.25 -6.81 -6.57
N THR A 46 0.86 -7.64 -5.62
CA THR A 46 -0.53 -8.05 -5.43
C THR A 46 -0.98 -7.77 -4.00
N ILE A 47 -2.23 -7.34 -3.86
CA ILE A 47 -2.90 -7.19 -2.58
C ILE A 47 -3.75 -8.44 -2.39
N ARG A 48 -3.58 -9.07 -1.23
CA ARG A 48 -4.21 -10.34 -0.90
C ARG A 48 -4.98 -10.20 0.39
N GLU A 49 -6.23 -10.64 0.37
CA GLU A 49 -7.10 -10.74 1.53
C GLU A 49 -7.62 -12.18 1.59
N ASN A 50 -7.60 -12.80 2.77
CA ASN A 50 -8.02 -14.20 2.96
C ASN A 50 -7.39 -15.18 1.94
N ASN A 51 -6.11 -14.99 1.62
CA ASN A 51 -5.34 -15.79 0.65
C ASN A 51 -5.78 -15.64 -0.82
N VAL A 52 -6.76 -14.78 -1.12
CA VAL A 52 -7.23 -14.45 -2.48
C VAL A 52 -6.62 -13.12 -2.92
N THR A 53 -6.21 -13.01 -4.17
CA THR A 53 -5.74 -11.75 -4.76
C THR A 53 -6.94 -10.86 -5.08
N VAL A 54 -7.02 -9.70 -4.42
CA VAL A 54 -8.12 -8.74 -4.59
C VAL A 54 -7.74 -7.58 -5.51
N ALA A 55 -6.45 -7.23 -5.55
CA ALA A 55 -5.95 -6.18 -6.44
C ALA A 55 -4.52 -6.45 -6.88
N THR A 56 -4.15 -5.85 -8.00
CA THR A 56 -2.81 -5.93 -8.60
C THR A 56 -2.35 -4.52 -8.94
N GLY A 57 -1.08 -4.22 -8.72
CA GLY A 57 -0.55 -2.89 -8.98
C GLY A 57 0.92 -2.90 -9.36
N ILE A 58 1.40 -1.73 -9.73
CA ILE A 58 2.79 -1.45 -10.07
C ILE A 58 3.25 -0.30 -9.18
N ILE A 59 4.45 -0.42 -8.60
CA ILE A 59 5.03 0.66 -7.79
C ILE A 59 5.43 1.81 -8.72
N THR A 60 4.80 2.97 -8.54
CA THR A 60 5.06 4.19 -9.32
C THR A 60 6.18 5.03 -8.71
N ASP A 61 6.23 5.13 -7.38
CA ASP A 61 7.25 5.83 -6.63
C ASP A 61 7.45 5.23 -5.22
N ALA A 62 8.61 5.48 -4.62
CA ALA A 62 8.94 5.06 -3.26
C ALA A 62 9.09 6.29 -2.36
N MET A 63 8.16 6.46 -1.42
CA MET A 63 8.15 7.59 -0.48
C MET A 63 9.10 7.37 0.70
N HIS A 64 9.39 8.45 1.43
CA HIS A 64 10.22 8.40 2.64
C HIS A 64 9.55 7.56 3.73
N ALA A 65 10.37 6.82 4.49
CA ALA A 65 9.89 6.04 5.61
C ALA A 65 9.25 6.94 6.67
N ILE A 66 8.06 6.56 7.12
CA ILE A 66 7.35 7.21 8.22
C ILE A 66 7.55 6.41 9.50
N ASP A 67 7.71 7.10 10.62
CA ASP A 67 7.81 6.44 11.92
C ASP A 67 6.41 5.99 12.36
N VAL A 68 6.24 4.68 12.53
CA VAL A 68 4.97 4.06 12.93
C VAL A 68 5.05 3.71 14.42
N PRO A 69 4.57 4.58 15.32
CA PRO A 69 4.65 4.30 16.75
C PRO A 69 3.83 3.06 17.11
N ASN A 70 4.53 2.05 17.63
CA ASN A 70 3.98 0.79 18.15
C ASN A 70 3.19 -0.05 17.14
N GLY A 71 3.57 -0.05 15.86
CA GLY A 71 2.97 -0.93 14.83
C GLY A 71 1.49 -0.64 14.54
N LYS A 72 0.98 0.52 14.95
CA LYS A 72 -0.42 0.93 14.74
C LYS A 72 -0.56 1.68 13.41
N LEU A 73 -0.62 0.92 12.33
CA LEU A 73 -0.80 1.46 10.97
C LEU A 73 -2.04 2.38 10.85
N GLY A 74 -3.15 2.06 11.53
CA GLY A 74 -4.41 2.80 11.40
C GLY A 74 -4.49 4.18 12.07
N LYS A 75 -3.47 4.60 12.82
CA LYS A 75 -3.45 5.94 13.48
C LYS A 75 -2.54 6.95 12.81
N ILE A 76 -1.88 6.56 11.73
CA ILE A 76 -0.97 7.43 10.99
C ILE A 76 -1.81 8.41 10.17
N VAL A 77 -1.54 9.70 10.33
CA VAL A 77 -2.01 10.76 9.43
C VAL A 77 -0.88 11.02 8.46
N LEU A 78 -1.09 10.73 7.17
CA LEU A 78 -0.16 11.09 6.12
C LEU A 78 -0.45 12.55 5.77
N ASP A 79 0.45 13.46 6.13
CA ASP A 79 0.36 14.86 5.69
C ASP A 79 0.77 14.92 4.21
N THR A 80 -0.21 14.78 3.31
CA THR A 80 -0.07 15.09 1.89
C THR A 80 -0.02 16.60 1.73
N ASN A 81 1.18 17.18 1.92
CA ASN A 81 1.50 18.54 1.46
C ASN A 81 1.84 18.53 -0.03
#